data_AF-A0A2E4HDG2-F1
#
_entry.id   AF-A0A2E4HDG2-F1
#
_cell.length_a   1.000
_cell.length_b   1.000
_cell.length_c   1.000
_cell.angle_alpha   90.00
_cell.angle_beta   90.00
_cell.angle_gamma   90.00
#
_symmetry.space_group_name_H-M   'P 1'
#
loop_
_entity.id
_entity.type
_entity.pdbx_description
1 polymer ?
#
loop_
_entity_poly.entity_id
_entity_poly.type
_entity_poly.pdbx_seq_one_letter_code
_entity_poly.pdbx_strand_id
1 'polypeptide(L)'
;MKLSPQDKALLITFGGASVLILVFFFLGVKPYQDKIPEAYFEIPVLAEALEPEKEDLPEQTEDRPSSRASQITHQAYDSRALRNESKSLFEEEDEIRKAIEAQQLSSVEALNAENEALLKQHQKELAEALAKKREQTAAQIEAREQARNQKKGNRMSTVSYDLEGRTAIRIPNPVYTCDARGAIVIDITVDANGSITKMDYNKKSSTSSNGCLIDQALEYVESAYFDAASIQVQEGSITFNFQG
;
A
#
# COMPACT_ATOMS: atom_id res chain seq x y z
N MET A 1 41.80 -31.63 15.87
CA MET A 1 40.83 -32.57 16.49
C MET A 1 39.93 -33.13 15.41
N LYS A 2 39.79 -34.45 15.30
CA LYS A 2 38.87 -35.08 14.34
C LYS A 2 37.53 -35.28 15.06
N LEU A 3 36.49 -34.54 14.66
CA LEU A 3 35.14 -34.69 15.24
C LEU A 3 34.54 -36.05 14.84
N SER A 4 33.95 -36.73 15.81
CA SER A 4 33.22 -37.98 15.60
C SER A 4 32.01 -37.74 14.68
N PRO A 5 31.59 -38.73 13.88
CA PRO A 5 30.32 -38.65 13.13
C PRO A 5 29.12 -38.30 14.02
N GLN A 6 29.14 -38.71 15.29
CA GLN A 6 28.09 -38.39 16.27
C GLN A 6 28.10 -36.90 16.67
N ASP A 7 29.29 -36.30 16.86
CA ASP A 7 29.41 -34.88 17.19
C ASP A 7 28.94 -33.99 16.03
N LYS A 8 29.19 -34.44 14.79
CA LYS A 8 28.71 -33.75 13.58
C LYS A 8 27.19 -33.80 13.47
N ALA A 9 26.59 -34.95 13.76
CA ALA A 9 25.13 -35.08 13.77
C ALA A 9 24.50 -34.17 14.83
N LEU A 10 25.10 -34.10 16.03
CA LEU A 10 24.62 -33.24 17.12
C LEU A 10 24.73 -31.74 16.77
N LEU A 11 25.85 -31.33 16.14
CA LEU A 11 26.01 -29.94 15.69
C LEU A 11 25.00 -29.54 14.61
N ILE A 12 24.72 -30.44 13.67
CA ILE A 12 23.75 -30.18 12.60
C ILE A 12 22.32 -30.07 13.16
N THR A 13 21.93 -30.96 14.07
CA THR A 13 20.58 -30.93 14.65
C THR A 13 20.37 -29.72 15.56
N PHE A 14 21.32 -29.42 16.43
CA PHE A 14 21.22 -28.26 17.33
C PHE A 14 21.31 -26.93 16.56
N GLY A 15 22.20 -26.85 15.57
CA GLY A 15 22.31 -25.70 14.67
C GLY A 15 21.04 -25.49 13.86
N GLY A 16 20.49 -26.56 13.27
CA GLY A 16 19.23 -26.50 12.53
C GLY A 16 18.03 -26.08 13.39
N ALA A 17 17.90 -26.64 14.60
CA ALA A 17 16.84 -26.26 15.53
C ALA A 17 16.95 -24.79 15.97
N SER A 18 18.16 -24.30 16.23
CA SER A 18 18.41 -22.90 16.58
C SER A 18 18.00 -21.95 15.44
N VAL A 19 18.35 -22.27 14.19
CA VAL A 19 17.96 -21.48 13.02
C VAL A 19 16.44 -21.47 12.85
N LEU A 20 15.76 -22.60 13.03
CA LEU A 20 14.30 -22.66 12.94
C LEU A 20 13.62 -21.78 14.00
N ILE A 21 14.10 -21.82 15.25
CA ILE A 21 13.57 -20.97 16.34
C ILE A 21 13.75 -19.48 16.00
N LEU A 22 14.90 -19.09 15.47
CA LEU A 22 15.14 -17.71 15.03
C LEU A 22 14.19 -17.31 13.88
N VAL A 23 13.96 -18.19 12.91
CA VAL A 23 13.01 -17.93 11.81
C VAL A 23 11.60 -17.72 12.35
N PHE A 24 11.10 -18.56 13.27
CA PHE A 24 9.77 -18.37 13.87
C PHE A 24 9.67 -17.07 14.68
N PHE A 25 10.76 -16.67 15.35
CA PHE A 25 10.83 -15.40 16.07
C PHE A 25 10.78 -14.20 15.12
N PHE A 26 11.52 -14.23 14.00
CA PHE A 26 11.51 -13.17 12.99
C PHE A 26 10.21 -13.12 12.17
N LEU A 27 9.54 -14.24 11.96
CA LEU A 27 8.22 -14.31 11.32
C LEU A 27 7.10 -13.73 12.20
N GLY A 28 7.40 -13.35 13.45
CA GLY A 28 6.48 -12.57 14.27
C GLY A 28 5.16 -13.29 14.56
N VAL A 29 5.19 -14.63 14.67
CA VAL A 29 4.01 -15.42 15.01
C VAL A 29 3.63 -15.12 16.46
N LYS A 30 2.74 -14.13 16.63
CA LYS A 30 2.15 -13.83 17.93
C LYS A 30 1.21 -14.99 18.29
N PRO A 31 1.28 -15.53 19.52
CA PRO A 31 0.30 -16.51 19.95
C PRO A 31 -1.09 -15.88 19.88
N TYR A 32 -2.04 -16.58 19.24
CA TYR A 32 -3.43 -16.18 19.16
C TYR A 32 -3.97 -16.01 20.59
N GLN A 33 -4.12 -14.76 21.03
CA GLN A 33 -4.50 -14.37 22.39
C GLN A 33 -5.89 -13.74 22.44
N ASP A 34 -6.68 -13.86 21.37
CA ASP A 34 -8.08 -13.45 21.43
C ASP A 34 -8.87 -14.53 22.16
N LYS A 35 -9.06 -14.30 23.47
CA LYS A 35 -10.20 -14.85 24.18
C LYS A 35 -11.42 -14.33 23.44
N ILE A 36 -12.08 -15.20 22.68
CA ILE A 36 -13.37 -14.90 22.07
C ILE A 36 -14.25 -14.39 23.22
N PRO A 37 -14.72 -13.13 23.21
CA PRO A 37 -15.65 -12.68 24.22
C PRO A 37 -16.94 -13.45 23.99
N GLU A 38 -17.18 -14.48 24.81
CA GLU A 38 -18.48 -15.13 24.89
C GLU A 38 -19.47 -14.11 25.46
N ALA A 39 -20.13 -13.38 24.56
CA ALA A 39 -21.25 -12.53 24.92
C ALA A 39 -22.46 -13.44 25.15
N TYR A 40 -22.75 -13.73 26.41
CA TYR A 40 -24.02 -14.30 26.81
C TYR A 40 -25.11 -13.26 26.61
N PHE A 41 -25.96 -13.48 25.62
CA PHE A 41 -27.21 -12.74 25.49
C PHE A 41 -28.25 -13.44 26.34
N GLU A 42 -28.62 -12.83 27.46
CA GLU A 42 -29.84 -13.23 28.15
C GLU A 42 -31.02 -12.82 27.26
N ILE A 43 -31.69 -13.82 26.68
CA ILE A 43 -32.99 -13.60 26.04
C ILE A 43 -33.91 -13.14 27.16
N PRO A 44 -34.44 -11.89 27.12
CA PRO A 44 -35.45 -11.50 28.08
C PRO A 44 -36.66 -12.38 27.80
N VAL A 45 -36.89 -13.38 28.66
CA VAL A 45 -38.19 -14.00 28.75
C VAL A 45 -39.11 -12.86 29.15
N LEU A 46 -39.91 -12.40 28.20
CA LEU A 46 -40.98 -11.45 28.42
C LEU A 46 -41.96 -12.16 29.37
N ALA A 47 -41.68 -12.07 30.66
CA ALA A 47 -42.63 -12.35 31.71
C ALA A 47 -43.64 -11.21 31.69
N GLU A 48 -44.45 -11.18 30.64
CA GLU A 48 -45.70 -10.46 30.65
C GLU A 48 -46.58 -11.24 31.63
N ALA A 49 -46.57 -10.75 32.87
CA ALA A 49 -47.49 -11.18 33.90
C ALA A 49 -48.90 -10.95 33.35
N LEU A 50 -49.54 -12.04 32.94
CA LEU A 50 -50.98 -12.08 32.73
C LEU A 50 -51.64 -11.67 34.06
N GLU A 51 -52.06 -10.41 34.16
CA GLU A 51 -53.03 -10.04 35.19
C GLU A 51 -54.33 -10.79 34.89
N PRO A 52 -54.91 -11.50 35.88
CA PRO A 52 -56.13 -12.26 35.66
C PRO A 52 -57.32 -11.30 35.62
N GLU A 53 -57.71 -10.88 34.41
CA GLU A 53 -59.06 -10.37 34.21
C GLU A 53 -60.03 -11.56 34.25
N LYS A 54 -60.78 -11.63 35.35
CA LYS A 54 -61.86 -12.59 35.53
C LYS A 54 -62.98 -12.25 34.55
N GLU A 55 -63.23 -13.12 33.57
CA GLU A 55 -64.54 -13.18 32.94
C GLU A 55 -65.04 -14.62 32.92
N ASP A 56 -66.20 -14.77 33.53
CA ASP A 56 -66.93 -16.01 33.72
C ASP A 56 -67.32 -16.64 32.36
N LEU A 57 -67.04 -17.93 32.24
CA LEU A 57 -67.56 -18.78 31.18
C LEU A 57 -69.11 -18.80 31.25
N PRO A 58 -69.78 -18.87 30.09
CA PRO A 58 -70.49 -20.12 29.85
C PRO A 58 -70.16 -20.72 28.48
N GLU A 59 -69.93 -22.02 28.55
CA GLU A 59 -69.71 -23.00 27.50
C GLU A 59 -70.92 -23.11 26.56
N GLN A 60 -70.69 -23.08 25.24
CA GLN A 60 -71.39 -23.96 24.26
C GLN A 60 -70.78 -23.93 22.85
N THR A 61 -70.05 -24.99 22.59
CA THR A 61 -69.87 -25.84 21.39
C THR A 61 -70.70 -25.57 20.11
N GLU A 62 -70.02 -25.60 18.95
CA GLU A 62 -70.32 -26.38 17.70
C GLU A 62 -70.06 -25.62 16.37
N ASP A 63 -69.32 -26.31 15.49
CA ASP A 63 -69.34 -26.35 14.02
C ASP A 63 -69.08 -25.11 13.13
N ARG A 64 -67.95 -25.18 12.40
CA ARG A 64 -67.72 -24.46 11.12
C ARG A 64 -68.02 -25.39 9.93
N PRO A 65 -68.90 -25.03 8.98
CA PRO A 65 -68.92 -25.66 7.67
C PRO A 65 -68.15 -24.84 6.63
N SER A 66 -67.29 -25.56 5.91
CA SER A 66 -66.66 -25.18 4.65
C SER A 66 -67.71 -24.95 3.56
N SER A 67 -67.73 -23.76 2.93
CA SER A 67 -68.55 -23.50 1.74
C SER A 67 -67.72 -23.61 0.46
N ARG A 68 -67.98 -24.68 -0.29
CA ARG A 68 -67.57 -24.91 -1.68
C ARG A 68 -68.08 -23.78 -2.59
N ALA A 69 -67.25 -23.40 -3.56
CA ALA A 69 -67.67 -22.58 -4.69
C ALA A 69 -68.77 -23.29 -5.47
N SER A 70 -70.00 -22.79 -5.39
CA SER A 70 -71.10 -23.14 -6.28
C SER A 70 -71.50 -21.91 -7.09
N GLN A 71 -71.03 -21.84 -8.33
CA GLN A 71 -71.58 -20.90 -9.31
C GLN A 71 -72.15 -21.68 -10.48
N ILE A 72 -73.46 -21.88 -10.46
CA ILE A 72 -74.33 -21.68 -11.63
C ILE A 72 -75.66 -21.13 -11.08
N THR A 73 -75.97 -19.87 -11.34
CA THR A 73 -77.24 -19.25 -10.94
C THR A 73 -78.11 -19.00 -12.17
N HIS A 74 -79.34 -19.54 -12.18
CA HIS A 74 -80.37 -19.19 -13.16
C HIS A 74 -81.18 -17.97 -12.68
N GLN A 75 -80.50 -16.97 -12.10
CA GLN A 75 -81.16 -15.73 -11.67
C GLN A 75 -81.03 -14.68 -12.78
N ALA A 76 -82.16 -14.07 -13.13
CA ALA A 76 -82.15 -12.91 -14.01
C ALA A 76 -81.45 -11.76 -13.28
N TYR A 77 -80.30 -11.32 -13.80
CA TYR A 77 -79.55 -10.19 -13.25
C TYR A 77 -79.77 -8.93 -14.10
N ASP A 78 -79.70 -7.77 -13.45
CA ASP A 78 -79.76 -6.49 -14.15
C ASP A 78 -78.39 -6.18 -14.80
N SER A 79 -78.33 -6.40 -16.11
CA SER A 79 -77.13 -6.11 -16.90
C SER A 79 -76.75 -4.62 -16.92
N ARG A 80 -77.67 -3.69 -16.64
CA ARG A 80 -77.36 -2.26 -16.53
C ARG A 80 -76.71 -1.93 -15.20
N ALA A 81 -77.20 -2.51 -14.10
CA ALA A 81 -76.60 -2.35 -12.78
C ALA A 81 -75.15 -2.84 -12.76
N LEU A 82 -74.87 -4.05 -13.28
CA LEU A 82 -73.51 -4.59 -13.37
C LEU A 82 -72.59 -3.76 -14.26
N ARG A 83 -73.11 -3.15 -15.34
CA ARG A 83 -72.33 -2.27 -16.20
C ARG A 83 -71.96 -0.95 -15.52
N ASN A 84 -72.79 -0.46 -14.61
CA ASN A 84 -72.49 0.76 -13.86
C ASN A 84 -71.52 0.47 -12.71
N GLU A 85 -71.73 -0.64 -12.00
CA GLU A 85 -70.84 -1.12 -10.94
C GLU A 85 -69.44 -1.42 -11.48
N SER A 86 -69.33 -2.08 -12.64
CA SER A 86 -68.02 -2.32 -13.25
C SER A 86 -67.33 -1.02 -13.64
N LYS A 87 -68.05 -0.04 -14.19
CA LYS A 87 -67.50 1.29 -14.50
C LYS A 87 -66.98 2.01 -13.26
N SER A 88 -67.75 2.03 -12.15
CA SER A 88 -67.30 2.68 -10.92
C SER A 88 -66.07 1.99 -10.33
N LEU A 89 -66.00 0.66 -10.40
CA LEU A 89 -64.82 -0.08 -9.94
C LEU A 89 -63.58 0.23 -10.80
N PHE A 90 -63.73 0.34 -12.13
CA PHE A 90 -62.62 0.73 -13.00
C PHE A 90 -62.17 2.18 -12.78
N GLU A 91 -63.09 3.11 -12.49
CA GLU A 91 -62.76 4.50 -12.16
C GLU A 91 -62.00 4.59 -10.82
N GLU A 92 -62.46 3.87 -9.79
CA GLU A 92 -61.78 3.80 -8.48
C GLU A 92 -60.39 3.15 -8.60
N GLU A 93 -60.26 2.08 -9.39
CA GLU A 93 -58.98 1.42 -9.62
C GLU A 93 -57.97 2.32 -10.35
N ASP A 94 -58.43 3.15 -11.30
CA ASP A 94 -57.58 4.12 -12.00
C ASP A 94 -57.08 5.23 -11.06
N GLU A 95 -57.91 5.72 -10.14
CA GLU A 95 -57.50 6.68 -9.12
C GLU A 95 -56.46 6.09 -8.16
N ILE A 96 -56.65 4.84 -7.72
CA ILE A 96 -55.70 4.13 -6.86
C ILE A 96 -54.37 3.93 -7.59
N ARG A 97 -54.38 3.52 -8.86
CA ARG A 97 -53.15 3.35 -9.66
C ARG A 97 -52.39 4.67 -9.79
N LYS A 98 -53.07 5.76 -10.12
CA LYS A 98 -52.47 7.09 -10.21
C LYS A 98 -51.86 7.54 -8.88
N ALA A 99 -52.53 7.27 -7.76
CA ALA A 99 -52.00 7.57 -6.44
C ALA A 99 -50.73 6.78 -6.11
N ILE A 100 -50.71 5.48 -6.44
CA ILE A 100 -49.53 4.61 -6.27
C ILE A 100 -48.37 5.09 -7.15
N GLU A 101 -48.62 5.42 -8.42
CA GLU A 101 -47.59 5.93 -9.34
C GLU A 101 -47.01 7.26 -8.86
N ALA A 102 -47.84 8.19 -8.40
CA ALA A 102 -47.39 9.46 -7.84
C ALA A 102 -46.53 9.26 -6.57
N GLN A 103 -46.93 8.34 -5.69
CA GLN A 103 -46.15 7.99 -4.50
C GLN A 103 -44.80 7.35 -4.86
N GLN A 104 -44.78 6.48 -5.87
CA GLN A 104 -43.53 5.86 -6.35
C GLN A 104 -42.60 6.90 -6.99
N LEU A 105 -43.13 7.79 -7.83
CA LEU A 105 -42.35 8.85 -8.48
C LEU A 105 -41.71 9.79 -7.44
N SER A 106 -42.50 10.28 -6.49
CA SER A 106 -41.99 11.15 -5.41
C SER A 106 -40.93 10.44 -4.54
N SER A 107 -41.10 9.15 -4.26
CA SER A 107 -40.09 8.35 -3.54
C SER A 107 -38.79 8.23 -4.34
N VAL A 108 -38.87 7.94 -5.64
CA VAL A 108 -37.70 7.85 -6.52
C VAL A 108 -36.99 9.20 -6.66
N GLU A 109 -37.73 10.30 -6.77
CA GLU A 109 -37.17 11.65 -6.83
C GLU A 109 -36.43 12.01 -5.53
N ALA A 110 -37.01 11.69 -4.36
CA ALA A 110 -36.37 11.90 -3.08
C ALA A 110 -35.06 11.08 -2.94
N LEU A 111 -35.09 9.80 -3.32
CA LEU A 111 -33.91 8.93 -3.29
C LEU A 111 -32.82 9.41 -4.27
N ASN A 112 -33.20 9.90 -5.45
CA ASN A 112 -32.24 10.44 -6.41
C ASN A 112 -31.58 11.72 -5.90
N ALA A 113 -32.35 12.63 -5.29
CA ALA A 113 -31.82 13.85 -4.70
C ALA A 113 -30.84 13.56 -3.54
N GLU A 114 -31.17 12.59 -2.68
CA GLU A 114 -30.29 12.14 -1.59
C GLU A 114 -28.99 11.52 -2.13
N ASN A 115 -29.10 10.63 -3.12
CA ASN A 115 -27.93 10.02 -3.75
C ASN A 115 -27.04 11.05 -4.42
N GLU A 116 -27.60 12.06 -5.10
CA GLU A 116 -26.82 13.12 -5.73
C GLU A 116 -26.08 13.97 -4.68
N ALA A 117 -26.73 14.27 -3.54
CA ALA A 117 -26.10 14.98 -2.44
C ALA A 117 -24.95 14.19 -1.81
N LEU A 118 -25.16 12.88 -1.57
CA LEU A 118 -24.13 11.99 -1.03
C LEU A 118 -22.93 11.86 -1.99
N LEU A 119 -23.20 11.74 -3.29
CA LEU A 119 -22.16 11.62 -4.32
C LEU A 119 -21.31 12.90 -4.39
N LYS A 120 -21.94 14.08 -4.29
CA LYS A 120 -21.23 15.37 -4.20
C LYS A 120 -20.35 15.45 -2.94
N GLN A 121 -20.83 14.97 -1.80
CA GLN A 121 -20.03 14.94 -0.56
C GLN A 121 -18.82 14.02 -0.69
N HIS A 122 -18.99 12.80 -1.19
CA HIS A 122 -17.89 11.87 -1.41
C HIS A 122 -16.87 12.39 -2.43
N GLN A 123 -17.31 13.04 -3.50
CA GLN A 123 -16.39 13.67 -4.46
C GLN A 123 -15.55 14.78 -3.80
N LYS A 124 -16.16 15.59 -2.94
CA LYS A 124 -15.45 16.64 -2.20
C LYS A 124 -14.43 16.03 -1.23
N GLU A 125 -14.83 15.03 -0.46
CA GLU A 125 -13.94 14.34 0.48
C GLU A 125 -12.75 13.67 -0.24
N LEU A 126 -13.01 13.00 -1.38
CA LEU A 126 -11.97 12.40 -2.20
C LEU A 126 -11.00 13.45 -2.73
N ALA A 127 -11.51 14.59 -3.22
CA ALA A 127 -10.67 15.68 -3.71
C ALA A 127 -9.77 16.25 -2.60
N GLU A 128 -10.30 16.46 -1.40
CA GLU A 128 -9.53 16.91 -0.24
C GLU A 128 -8.49 15.88 0.22
N ALA A 129 -8.84 14.59 0.25
CA ALA A 129 -7.92 13.52 0.60
C ALA A 129 -6.77 13.39 -0.42
N LEU A 130 -7.07 13.51 -1.71
CA LEU A 130 -6.06 13.50 -2.77
C LEU A 130 -5.15 14.73 -2.69
N ALA A 131 -5.69 15.90 -2.37
CA ALA A 131 -4.90 17.12 -2.17
C ALA A 131 -3.91 16.95 -1.01
N LYS A 132 -4.37 16.47 0.16
CA LYS A 132 -3.51 16.17 1.31
C LYS A 132 -2.43 15.15 0.97
N LYS A 133 -2.78 14.08 0.25
CA LYS A 133 -1.81 13.05 -0.16
C LYS A 133 -0.75 13.61 -1.10
N ARG A 134 -1.14 14.49 -2.04
CA ARG A 134 -0.19 15.17 -2.95
C ARG A 134 0.78 16.06 -2.19
N GLU A 135 0.29 16.85 -1.24
CA GLU A 135 1.13 17.71 -0.39
C GLU A 135 2.11 16.88 0.45
N GLN A 136 1.64 15.82 1.11
CA GLN A 136 2.49 14.90 1.86
C GLN A 136 3.54 14.20 0.98
N THR A 137 3.18 13.85 -0.25
CA THR A 137 4.12 13.21 -1.19
C THR A 137 5.18 14.22 -1.66
N ALA A 138 4.78 15.46 -1.96
CA ALA A 138 5.69 16.53 -2.32
C ALA A 138 6.69 16.83 -1.20
N ALA A 139 6.20 16.99 0.04
CA ALA A 139 7.05 17.21 1.22
C ALA A 139 8.05 16.05 1.46
N GLN A 140 7.62 14.80 1.26
CA GLN A 140 8.51 13.63 1.36
C GLN A 140 9.58 13.59 0.26
N ILE A 141 9.24 13.99 -0.97
CA ILE A 141 10.20 14.08 -2.08
C ILE A 141 11.23 15.16 -1.77
N GLU A 142 10.80 16.35 -1.33
CA GLU A 142 11.70 17.43 -0.95
C GLU A 142 12.63 17.03 0.20
N ALA A 143 12.11 16.41 1.26
CA ALA A 143 12.92 15.91 2.37
C ALA A 143 13.95 14.86 1.91
N ARG A 144 13.57 13.98 0.98
CA ARG A 144 14.46 12.96 0.40
C ARG A 144 15.56 13.59 -0.46
N GLU A 145 15.24 14.58 -1.28
CA GLU A 145 16.23 15.31 -2.09
C GLU A 145 17.19 16.12 -1.22
N GLN A 146 16.70 16.75 -0.14
CA GLN A 146 17.55 17.42 0.85
C GLN A 146 18.50 16.41 1.53
N ALA A 147 18.00 15.26 1.96
CA ALA A 147 18.82 14.21 2.56
C ALA A 147 19.86 13.62 1.58
N ARG A 148 19.50 13.50 0.29
CA ARG A 148 20.41 13.07 -0.78
C ARG A 148 21.53 14.10 -1.00
N ASN A 149 21.18 15.39 -1.05
CA ASN A 149 22.15 16.46 -1.24
C ASN A 149 23.10 16.64 -0.05
N GLN A 150 22.66 16.33 1.17
CA GLN A 150 23.52 16.34 2.36
C GLN A 150 24.50 15.14 2.41
N LYS A 151 24.17 14.01 1.76
CA LYS A 151 25.05 12.84 1.65
C LYS A 151 25.81 12.82 0.31
N LYS A 152 26.48 13.92 -0.03
CA LYS A 152 27.36 14.03 -1.22
C LYS A 152 28.67 13.21 -1.14
N GLY A 153 28.72 12.17 -0.33
CA GLY A 153 29.85 11.24 -0.24
C GLY A 153 29.36 9.82 -0.06
N ASN A 154 29.37 9.03 -1.14
CA ASN A 154 29.14 7.59 -1.03
C ASN A 154 30.38 6.94 -0.40
N ARG A 155 30.34 6.69 0.92
CA ARG A 155 31.42 6.02 1.67
C ARG A 155 31.69 4.58 1.18
N MET A 156 30.83 4.04 0.31
CA MET A 156 30.96 2.72 -0.31
C MET A 156 31.49 2.78 -1.75
N SER A 157 31.80 3.97 -2.30
CA SER A 157 32.38 4.07 -3.64
C SER A 157 33.83 3.57 -3.64
N THR A 158 34.16 2.74 -4.62
CA THR A 158 35.52 2.26 -4.90
C THR A 158 36.49 3.40 -5.27
N VAL A 159 35.94 4.52 -5.73
CA VAL A 159 36.70 5.69 -6.16
C VAL A 159 36.36 6.89 -5.30
N SER A 160 37.39 7.60 -4.85
CA SER A 160 37.28 8.87 -4.14
C SER A 160 38.27 9.88 -4.72
N TYR A 161 37.98 11.16 -4.63
CA TYR A 161 38.89 12.23 -5.06
C TYR A 161 38.92 13.34 -4.02
N ASP A 162 40.00 14.10 -4.04
CA ASP A 162 40.21 15.28 -3.21
C ASP A 162 40.56 16.47 -4.10
N LEU A 163 39.56 17.33 -4.30
CA LEU A 163 39.65 18.60 -5.00
C LEU A 163 38.72 19.60 -4.32
N GLU A 164 39.30 20.60 -3.66
CA GLU A 164 38.53 21.60 -2.93
C GLU A 164 37.66 22.44 -3.88
N GLY A 165 36.36 22.50 -3.59
CA GLY A 165 35.42 23.36 -4.33
C GLY A 165 35.05 22.88 -5.73
N ARG A 166 35.48 21.67 -6.15
CA ARG A 166 35.09 21.05 -7.42
C ARG A 166 34.29 19.78 -7.21
N THR A 167 33.38 19.50 -8.14
CA THR A 167 32.59 18.27 -8.20
C THR A 167 32.96 17.47 -9.43
N ALA A 168 33.21 16.16 -9.25
CA ALA A 168 33.37 15.23 -10.35
C ALA A 168 32.09 15.13 -11.19
N ILE A 169 32.18 15.50 -12.47
CA ILE A 169 31.11 15.29 -13.45
C ILE A 169 31.11 13.82 -13.88
N ARG A 170 32.30 13.28 -14.14
CA ARG A 170 32.49 11.88 -14.55
C ARG A 170 33.78 11.34 -14.00
N ILE A 171 33.71 10.23 -13.28
CA ILE A 171 34.87 9.38 -12.99
C ILE A 171 34.43 7.94 -13.29
N PRO A 172 35.12 7.23 -14.20
CA PRO A 172 34.78 5.84 -14.50
C PRO A 172 34.85 4.96 -13.26
N ASN A 173 33.95 3.97 -13.17
CA ASN A 173 34.05 2.94 -12.16
C ASN A 173 35.10 1.91 -12.60
N PRO A 174 36.15 1.63 -11.82
CA PRO A 174 37.20 0.70 -12.20
C PRO A 174 36.64 -0.72 -12.38
N VAL A 175 36.98 -1.34 -13.49
CA VAL A 175 36.77 -2.77 -13.73
C VAL A 175 37.99 -3.52 -13.21
N TYR A 176 37.78 -4.45 -12.29
CA TYR A 176 38.86 -5.25 -11.70
C TYR A 176 39.28 -6.35 -12.69
N THR A 177 40.31 -6.08 -13.49
CA THR A 177 40.89 -7.09 -14.40
C THR A 177 42.26 -7.59 -13.96
N CYS A 178 42.88 -6.91 -13.00
CA CYS A 178 44.17 -7.31 -12.45
C CYS A 178 43.98 -8.28 -11.27
N ASP A 179 44.77 -9.35 -11.23
CA ASP A 179 44.81 -10.32 -10.13
C ASP A 179 45.56 -9.79 -8.89
N ALA A 180 45.23 -8.57 -8.45
CA ALA A 180 45.87 -7.90 -7.34
C ALA A 180 44.89 -6.99 -6.59
N ARG A 181 45.21 -6.71 -5.32
CA ARG A 181 44.41 -5.84 -4.44
C ARG A 181 45.25 -4.68 -3.95
N GLY A 182 44.59 -3.56 -3.67
CA GLY A 182 45.21 -2.39 -3.05
C GLY A 182 44.60 -1.07 -3.51
N ALA A 183 44.97 0.01 -2.82
CA ALA A 183 44.61 1.36 -3.20
C ALA A 183 45.74 2.00 -4.04
N ILE A 184 45.37 2.58 -5.18
CA ILE A 184 46.25 3.38 -6.03
C ILE A 184 45.80 4.83 -5.95
N VAL A 185 46.73 5.71 -5.58
CA VAL A 185 46.53 7.15 -5.48
C VAL A 185 47.28 7.83 -6.63
N ILE A 186 46.56 8.62 -7.42
CA ILE A 186 47.10 9.40 -8.54
C ILE A 186 46.98 10.88 -8.17
N ASP A 187 48.11 11.57 -8.16
CA ASP A 187 48.14 13.03 -8.01
C ASP A 187 47.77 13.64 -9.38
N ILE A 188 46.85 14.60 -9.39
CA ILE A 188 46.32 15.20 -10.61
C ILE A 188 46.41 16.72 -10.60
N THR A 189 46.53 17.30 -11.79
CA THR A 189 46.43 18.74 -12.00
C THR A 189 45.28 19.04 -12.97
N VAL A 190 44.31 19.84 -12.54
CA VAL A 190 43.10 20.17 -13.30
C VAL A 190 43.13 21.62 -13.76
N ASP A 191 42.73 21.88 -15.00
CA ASP A 191 42.62 23.23 -15.56
C ASP A 191 41.31 23.95 -15.17
N ALA A 192 41.15 25.21 -15.59
CA ALA A 192 39.93 25.98 -15.35
C ALA A 192 38.65 25.33 -15.92
N ASN A 193 38.77 24.55 -16.99
CA ASN A 193 37.65 23.90 -17.67
C ASN A 193 37.27 22.54 -17.05
N GLY A 194 38.03 22.05 -16.06
CA GLY A 194 37.77 20.76 -15.43
C GLY A 194 38.45 19.57 -16.09
N SER A 195 39.36 19.82 -17.05
CA SER A 195 40.16 18.79 -17.70
C SER A 195 41.45 18.53 -16.94
N ILE A 196 41.87 17.27 -16.86
CA ILE A 196 43.13 16.88 -16.24
C ILE A 196 44.27 17.13 -17.23
N THR A 197 45.28 17.89 -16.80
CA THR A 197 46.45 18.28 -17.61
C THR A 197 47.72 17.53 -17.23
N LYS A 198 47.80 17.06 -15.99
CA LYS A 198 48.88 16.21 -15.49
C LYS A 198 48.32 15.16 -14.54
N MET A 199 48.95 13.99 -14.56
CA MET A 199 48.69 12.91 -13.63
C MET A 199 49.99 12.20 -13.31
N ASP A 200 50.20 11.83 -12.05
CA ASP A 200 51.38 11.09 -11.60
C ASP A 200 51.02 10.08 -10.51
N TYR A 201 51.68 8.93 -10.54
CA TYR A 201 51.44 7.87 -9.56
C TYR A 201 52.11 8.19 -8.23
N ASN A 202 51.30 8.36 -7.18
CA ASN A 202 51.81 8.65 -5.85
C ASN A 202 52.18 7.37 -5.10
N LYS A 203 53.44 6.96 -5.21
CA LYS A 203 53.97 5.78 -4.53
C LYS A 203 53.89 5.84 -2.99
N LYS A 204 53.87 7.04 -2.39
CA LYS A 204 53.86 7.20 -0.93
C LYS A 204 52.45 7.00 -0.35
N SER A 205 51.44 7.45 -1.09
CA SER A 205 50.03 7.39 -0.68
C SER A 205 49.34 6.10 -1.16
N SER A 206 49.94 5.38 -2.10
CA SER A 206 49.42 4.11 -2.62
C SER A 206 49.84 2.92 -1.76
N THR A 207 48.96 1.92 -1.63
CA THR A 207 49.23 0.70 -0.85
C THR A 207 49.77 -0.46 -1.70
N SER A 208 49.78 -0.32 -3.03
CA SER A 208 50.25 -1.35 -3.96
C SER A 208 51.12 -0.73 -5.04
N SER A 209 52.17 -1.45 -5.43
CA SER A 209 53.06 -1.07 -6.53
C SER A 209 52.93 -2.02 -7.73
N ASN A 210 51.79 -2.70 -7.87
CA ASN A 210 51.51 -3.58 -8.98
C ASN A 210 51.28 -2.75 -10.26
N GLY A 211 52.06 -3.01 -11.32
CA GLY A 211 51.99 -2.26 -12.57
C GLY A 211 50.61 -2.26 -13.23
N CYS A 212 49.92 -3.41 -13.24
CA CYS A 212 48.59 -3.52 -13.84
C CYS A 212 47.58 -2.57 -13.17
N LEU A 213 47.61 -2.47 -11.84
CA LEU A 213 46.72 -1.56 -11.10
C LEU A 213 47.03 -0.09 -11.39
N ILE A 214 48.32 0.23 -11.55
CA ILE A 214 48.77 1.59 -11.87
C ILE A 214 48.32 1.99 -13.26
N ASP A 215 48.53 1.12 -14.26
CA ASP A 215 48.16 1.36 -15.65
C ASP A 215 46.65 1.59 -15.79
N GLN A 216 45.84 0.73 -15.15
CA GLN A 216 44.38 0.91 -15.12
C GLN A 216 43.96 2.21 -14.42
N ALA A 217 44.58 2.55 -13.29
CA ALA A 217 44.26 3.77 -12.59
C ALA A 217 44.50 5.00 -13.46
N LEU A 218 45.63 5.03 -14.19
CA LEU A 218 45.95 6.12 -15.13
C LEU A 218 44.92 6.21 -16.27
N GLU A 219 44.53 5.07 -16.85
CA GLU A 219 43.50 5.04 -17.90
C GLU A 219 42.14 5.59 -17.43
N TYR A 220 41.73 5.27 -16.20
CA TYR A 220 40.50 5.81 -15.62
C TYR A 220 40.60 7.31 -15.31
N VAL A 221 41.79 7.80 -14.95
CA VAL A 221 42.04 9.23 -14.73
C VAL A 221 41.97 10.00 -16.04
N GLU A 222 42.50 9.47 -17.15
CA GLU A 222 42.42 10.13 -18.47
C GLU A 222 40.99 10.42 -18.94
N SER A 223 40.04 9.57 -18.54
CA SER A 223 38.63 9.72 -18.89
C SER A 223 37.78 10.41 -17.81
N ALA A 224 38.41 10.89 -16.73
CA ALA A 224 37.77 11.65 -15.67
C ALA A 224 37.62 13.14 -16.04
N TYR A 225 36.54 13.75 -15.60
CA TYR A 225 36.19 15.14 -15.89
C TYR A 225 35.50 15.82 -14.70
N PHE A 226 35.90 17.05 -14.42
CA PHE A 226 35.42 17.87 -13.31
C PHE A 226 34.65 19.08 -13.81
N ASP A 227 33.94 19.74 -12.92
CA ASP A 227 33.33 21.03 -13.20
C ASP A 227 34.37 22.14 -13.40
N ALA A 228 33.94 23.15 -14.16
CA ALA A 228 34.73 24.36 -14.39
C ALA A 228 34.76 25.21 -13.11
N ALA A 229 35.93 25.79 -12.82
CA ALA A 229 36.13 26.65 -11.66
C ALA A 229 36.93 27.90 -12.04
N SER A 230 36.90 28.92 -11.17
CA SER A 230 37.68 30.16 -11.35
C SER A 230 39.20 29.94 -11.18
N ILE A 231 39.60 28.82 -10.58
CA ILE A 231 41.00 28.46 -10.35
C ILE A 231 41.59 27.92 -11.65
N GLN A 232 42.64 28.58 -12.17
CA GLN A 232 43.23 28.22 -13.46
C GLN A 232 43.94 26.87 -13.46
N VAL A 233 44.65 26.54 -12.38
CA VAL A 233 45.40 25.30 -12.21
C VAL A 233 45.20 24.87 -10.76
N GLN A 234 44.68 23.67 -10.56
CA GLN A 234 44.42 23.11 -9.23
C GLN A 234 45.05 21.74 -9.11
N GLU A 235 45.80 21.50 -8.03
CA GLU A 235 46.34 20.19 -7.68
C GLU A 235 45.35 19.45 -6.76
N GLY A 236 45.30 18.13 -6.90
CA GLY A 236 44.47 17.25 -6.08
C GLY A 236 44.87 15.79 -6.26
N SER A 237 44.04 14.88 -5.77
CA SER A 237 44.29 13.45 -5.92
C SER A 237 43.03 12.65 -6.22
N ILE A 238 43.19 11.52 -6.91
CA ILE A 238 42.14 10.51 -7.10
C ILE A 238 42.66 9.19 -6.54
N THR A 239 41.84 8.52 -5.74
CA THR A 239 42.12 7.22 -5.13
C THR A 239 41.19 6.15 -5.68
N PHE A 240 41.77 5.07 -6.20
CA PHE A 240 41.07 3.88 -6.67
C PHE A 240 41.37 2.70 -5.74
N ASN A 241 40.33 2.10 -5.15
CA ASN A 241 40.45 0.96 -4.25
C ASN A 241 40.18 -0.37 -4.97
N PHE A 242 41.21 -1.07 -5.44
CA PHE A 242 41.04 -2.35 -6.12
C PHE A 242 40.81 -3.49 -5.11
N GLN A 243 39.61 -4.10 -5.16
CA GLN A 243 39.19 -5.11 -4.18
C GLN A 243 39.50 -6.56 -4.58
N GLY A 244 39.84 -6.83 -5.85
CA GLY A 244 40.33 -8.11 -6.40
C GLY A 244 39.42 -9.31 -6.26
#